data_AF-A0A972WWK8-F1
#
_entry.id   AF-A0A972WWK8-F1
#
_cell.length_a   1.000
_cell.length_b   1.000
_cell.length_c   1.000
_cell.angle_alpha   90.00
_cell.angle_beta   90.00
_cell.angle_gamma   90.00
#
_symmetry.space_group_name_H-M   'P 1'
#
loop_
_entity.id
_entity.type
_entity.pdbx_description
1 polymer ?
#
loop_
_entity_poly.entity_id
_entity_poly.type
_entity_poly.pdbx_seq_one_letter_code
_entity_poly.pdbx_strand_id
1 'polypeptide(L)' 'MSQQSLPRATPKFSGEIKKVITDSTPEKLLAPKAPAGAPNILLIMLDDVGFGSFGNFGGPVTTPGLDK' A
#
# COMPACT_ATOMS: atom_id res chain seq x y z
N MET A 1 6.90 13.69 21.25
CA MET A 1 6.69 13.20 19.87
C MET A 1 5.63 12.13 19.93
N SER A 2 4.36 12.45 19.66
CA SER A 2 3.29 11.44 19.71
C SER A 2 3.50 10.43 18.58
N GLN A 3 3.81 9.18 18.95
CA GLN A 3 3.71 8.05 18.04
C GLN A 3 2.22 7.91 17.70
N GLN A 4 1.77 8.50 16.60
CA GLN A 4 0.46 8.19 16.05
C GLN A 4 0.48 6.71 15.64
N SER A 5 -0.31 5.88 16.33
CA SER A 5 -0.42 4.45 16.04
C SER A 5 -0.94 4.26 14.62
N LEU A 6 -0.22 3.48 13.82
CA LEU A 6 -0.73 3.00 12.54
C LEU A 6 -1.74 1.86 12.79
N PRO A 7 -2.77 1.71 11.94
CA PRO A 7 -3.07 2.53 10.77
C PRO A 7 -3.71 3.88 11.13
N ARG A 8 -3.43 4.91 10.32
CA ARG A 8 -4.10 6.22 10.46
C ARG A 8 -5.56 6.07 10.06
N ALA A 9 -6.45 6.75 10.77
CA ALA A 9 -7.86 6.83 10.38
C ALA A 9 -7.98 7.47 8.99
N THR A 10 -8.86 6.92 8.15
CA THR A 10 -9.20 7.52 6.87
C THR A 10 -9.86 8.87 7.11
N PRO A 11 -9.34 9.97 6.54
CA PRO A 11 -10.00 11.26 6.63
C PRO A 11 -11.38 11.21 5.95
N LYS A 12 -12.30 12.08 6.38
CA LYS A 12 -13.59 12.24 5.70
C LYS A 12 -13.33 12.78 4.29
N PHE A 13 -14.04 12.22 3.30
CA PHE A 13 -13.99 12.72 1.93
C PHE A 13 -14.43 14.18 1.88
N SER A 14 -13.63 15.04 1.27
CA SER A 14 -13.86 16.48 1.16
C SER A 14 -14.29 16.94 -0.23
N GLY A 15 -14.47 16.02 -1.18
CA GLY A 15 -15.04 16.32 -2.48
C GLY A 15 -16.57 16.41 -2.45
N GLU A 16 -17.16 16.65 -3.61
CA GLU A 16 -18.61 16.74 -3.79
C GLU A 16 -19.07 15.63 -4.75
N ILE A 17 -19.94 14.75 -4.27
CA ILE A 17 -20.52 13.67 -5.07
C ILE A 17 -21.85 14.16 -5.65
N LYS A 18 -21.98 14.17 -6.98
CA LYS A 18 -23.23 14.45 -7.69
C LYS A 18 -23.68 13.25 -8.50
N LYS A 19 -24.84 13.37 -9.17
CA LYS A 19 -25.42 12.31 -10.00
C LYS A 19 -24.52 11.92 -11.18
N VAL A 20 -23.82 12.89 -11.76
CA VAL A 20 -22.93 12.69 -12.90
C VAL A 20 -21.51 13.12 -12.51
N ILE A 21 -20.52 12.37 -13.00
CA ILE A 21 -19.11 12.61 -12.68
C ILE A 21 -18.64 14.01 -13.11
N THR A 22 -19.17 14.53 -14.20
CA THR A 22 -18.84 15.88 -14.73
C THR A 22 -19.25 17.00 -13.78
N ASP A 23 -20.26 16.77 -12.96
CA ASP A 23 -20.77 17.76 -12.00
C ASP A 23 -20.18 17.54 -10.60
N SER A 24 -19.40 16.48 -10.42
CA SER A 24 -18.78 16.11 -9.15
C SER A 24 -17.42 16.79 -9.01
N THR A 25 -17.03 17.09 -7.77
CA THR A 25 -15.70 17.64 -7.46
C THR A 25 -14.88 16.56 -6.75
N PRO A 26 -13.76 16.08 -7.33
CA PRO A 26 -12.93 15.08 -6.68
C PRO A 26 -12.13 15.68 -5.53
N GLU A 27 -11.81 14.87 -4.53
CA GLU A 27 -10.74 15.18 -3.59
C GLU A 27 -9.41 14.65 -4.14
N LYS A 28 -8.38 15.49 -4.09
CA LYS A 28 -7.03 15.06 -4.46
C LYS A 28 -6.45 14.17 -3.37
N LEU A 29 -6.10 12.95 -3.72
CA LEU A 29 -5.35 12.06 -2.83
C LEU A 29 -3.93 12.62 -2.63
N LEU A 30 -3.58 12.88 -1.38
CA LEU A 30 -2.24 13.29 -0.99
C LEU A 30 -1.51 12.10 -0.40
N ALA A 31 -0.39 11.72 -1.02
CA ALA A 31 0.49 10.72 -0.46
C ALA A 31 1.14 11.26 0.83
N PRO A 32 1.05 10.55 1.97
CA PRO A 32 1.71 10.98 3.18
C PRO A 32 3.23 10.96 2.98
N LYS A 33 3.92 12.00 3.46
CA LYS A 33 5.38 12.04 3.45
C LYS A 33 5.94 11.29 4.66
N ALA A 34 7.02 10.55 4.45
CA ALA A 34 7.77 9.93 5.53
C ALA A 34 8.33 11.02 6.48
N PRO A 35 8.30 10.81 7.82
CA PRO A 35 8.95 11.71 8.76
C PRO A 35 10.46 11.83 8.50
N ALA A 36 11.06 12.93 8.99
CA ALA A 36 12.51 13.07 8.96
C ALA A 36 13.19 11.93 9.76
N GLY A 37 14.23 11.33 9.19
CA GLY A 37 14.94 10.20 9.79
C GLY A 37 14.22 8.85 9.71
N ALA A 38 13.07 8.76 9.04
CA ALA A 38 12.43 7.47 8.76
C ALA A 38 13.31 6.61 7.82
N PRO A 39 13.32 5.28 8.00
CA PRO A 39 14.08 4.39 7.11
C PRO A 39 13.47 4.35 5.71
N ASN A 40 14.30 4.02 4.72
CA ASN A 40 13.81 3.66 3.38
C ASN A 40 13.15 2.29 3.44
N ILE A 41 11.99 2.15 2.80
CA ILE A 41 11.25 0.89 2.70
C ILE A 41 11.13 0.51 1.23
N LEU A 42 11.48 -0.73 0.90
CA LEU A 42 11.18 -1.35 -0.40
C LEU A 42 10.12 -2.43 -0.16
N LEU A 43 8.91 -2.19 -0.66
CA LEU A 43 7.82 -3.17 -0.64
C LEU A 43 7.67 -3.78 -2.03
N ILE A 44 7.81 -5.10 -2.11
CA ILE A 44 7.51 -5.89 -3.30
C ILE A 44 6.22 -6.63 -3.01
N MET A 45 5.14 -6.25 -3.70
CA MET A 45 3.83 -6.88 -3.58
C MET A 45 3.54 -7.62 -4.88
N LEU A 46 3.32 -8.93 -4.78
CA LEU A 46 3.06 -9.80 -5.91
C LEU A 46 1.56 -10.09 -5.96
N ASP A 47 0.98 -9.87 -7.14
CA ASP A 47 -0.44 -10.11 -7.38
C ASP A 47 -0.70 -11.59 -7.68
N ASP A 48 -1.76 -12.17 -7.13
CA ASP A 48 -2.15 -13.58 -7.28
C ASP A 48 -1.07 -14.63 -6.98
N VAL A 49 0.02 -14.26 -6.30
CA VAL A 49 1.07 -15.21 -5.89
C VAL A 49 0.83 -15.66 -4.46
N GLY A 50 0.44 -16.92 -4.31
CA GLY A 50 0.30 -17.57 -3.00
C GLY A 50 1.60 -18.18 -2.49
N PHE A 51 1.65 -18.52 -1.20
CA PHE A 51 2.82 -19.16 -0.59
C PHE A 51 3.27 -20.44 -1.33
N GLY A 52 2.31 -21.26 -1.79
CA GLY A 52 2.58 -22.50 -2.50
C GLY A 52 3.22 -22.34 -3.89
N SER A 53 3.40 -21.10 -4.36
CA SER A 53 4.14 -20.84 -5.60
C SER A 53 5.65 -20.93 -5.39
N PHE A 54 6.18 -20.53 -4.24
CA PHE A 54 7.62 -20.41 -4.01
C PHE A 54 8.27 -21.70 -3.51
N GLY A 55 9.44 -22.03 -4.05
CA GLY A 55 10.20 -23.24 -3.74
C GLY A 55 10.60 -23.36 -2.27
N ASN A 56 10.93 -22.25 -1.61
CA ASN A 56 11.26 -22.24 -0.17
C ASN A 56 10.07 -22.59 0.75
N PHE A 57 8.83 -22.55 0.22
CA PHE A 57 7.63 -23.05 0.90
C PHE A 57 7.16 -24.40 0.33
N GLY A 58 7.98 -25.09 -0.48
CA GLY A 58 7.66 -26.37 -1.11
C GLY A 58 6.93 -26.27 -2.44
N GLY A 59 6.82 -25.06 -3.00
CA GLY A 59 6.23 -24.79 -4.31
C GLY A 59 7.12 -25.21 -5.48
N PRO A 60 6.58 -25.20 -6.71
CA PRO A 60 7.32 -25.67 -7.88
C PRO A 60 8.29 -24.63 -8.47
N VAL A 61 8.19 -23.35 -8.08
CA VAL A 61 8.98 -22.28 -8.69
C VAL A 61 10.24 -21.99 -7.86
N THR A 62 11.42 -22.23 -8.43
CA THR A 62 12.69 -21.83 -7.81
C THR A 62 12.80 -20.31 -7.73
N THR A 63 13.08 -19.77 -6.53
CA THR A 63 13.15 -18.32 -6.27
C THR A 63 14.44 -17.92 -5.56
N PRO A 64 15.60 -17.90 -6.26
CA PRO A 64 16.92 -17.74 -5.64
C PRO A 64 17.14 -16.42 -4.88
N GLY A 65 16.33 -15.39 -5.18
CA GLY A 65 16.35 -14.12 -4.46
C GLY A 65 15.62 -14.15 -3.11
N LEU A 66 14.71 -15.11 -2.91
CA LEU A 66 13.96 -15.33 -1.66
C LEU A 66 14.57 -16.48 -0.82
N ASP A 67 15.43 -17.31 -1.42
CA ASP A 67 16.09 -18.44 -0.76
C ASP A 67 17.28 -18.02 0.15
N LYS A 68 17.60 -16.72 0.21
CA LYS A 68 18.79 -16.16 0.87
C LYS A 68 18.43 -15.26 2.05
#